data_AF-A0A932LER8-F1
#
_entry.id   AF-A0A932LER8-F1
#
_cell.length_a   1.000
_cell.length_b   1.000
_cell.length_c   1.000
_cell.angle_alpha   90.00
_cell.angle_beta   90.00
_cell.angle_gamma   90.00
#
_symmetry.space_group_name_H-M   'P 1'
#
loop_
_entity.id
_entity.type
_entity.pdbx_description
1 polymer ?
#
loop_
_entity_poly.entity_id
_entity_poly.type
_entity_poly.pdbx_seq_one_letter_code
_entity_poly.pdbx_strand_id
1 'polypeptide(L)'
;MFYLPMIVLNGASNLILRLIGLEAGHPEVAHTEHELRMLLSTAQTTSGFSLNRLLMIENIFDLGHQKVQDAMIGWSRVLHLSRSASRDEVMRMLAEHRFSRWPVLDPATGMPTGYLLMKDLIVQPPSDKDWLKLVRPLRTVAPQDNLEAIMQQLQKDGANMAVVVEGRRPVGLITLEDILEEIVGRIEDEYPRLPRLFLKEALTAGGVLLDLPAKTPEEAIHELAALVPAQSLPPGADVCGLALARERQVTTDVGHGVAIPHARCLGLTRPLIVFGRSAEGITFDEKSSEPVRLIFLVVTPADRPNVQVFVLEQLAHLARSEFVRERLVRAQSPQEVFDIIAAADPAVTG
;
A
#
# COMPACT_ATOMS: atom_id res chain seq x y z
N MET A 1 -26.90 -42.61 5.89
CA MET A 1 -26.14 -43.55 6.75
C MET A 1 -25.04 -42.89 7.60
N PHE A 2 -24.73 -41.60 7.43
CA PHE A 2 -23.69 -40.88 8.21
C PHE A 2 -24.22 -39.94 9.32
N TYR A 3 -25.54 -39.89 9.51
CA TYR A 3 -26.16 -38.96 10.46
C TYR A 3 -26.08 -39.46 11.92
N LEU A 4 -26.25 -40.77 12.15
CA LEU A 4 -26.15 -41.37 13.49
C LEU A 4 -24.76 -41.21 14.13
N PRO A 5 -23.65 -41.51 13.43
CA PRO A 5 -22.31 -41.36 13.99
C PRO A 5 -21.99 -39.91 14.38
N MET A 6 -22.40 -38.94 13.54
CA MET A 6 -22.20 -37.51 13.79
C MET A 6 -22.91 -37.02 15.06
N ILE A 7 -24.15 -37.49 15.30
CA ILE A 7 -24.89 -37.11 16.52
C ILE A 7 -24.24 -37.69 17.78
N VAL A 8 -23.78 -38.94 17.72
CA VAL A 8 -23.10 -39.59 18.85
C VAL A 8 -21.78 -38.86 19.17
N LEU A 9 -21.02 -38.50 18.14
CA LEU A 9 -19.76 -37.78 18.30
C LEU A 9 -19.97 -36.37 18.87
N ASN A 10 -20.93 -35.61 18.33
CA ASN A 10 -21.27 -34.28 18.86
C ASN A 10 -21.80 -34.34 20.30
N GLY A 11 -22.58 -35.38 20.64
CA GLY A 11 -23.06 -35.61 21.99
C GLY A 11 -21.93 -35.89 22.99
N ALA A 12 -20.95 -36.71 22.60
CA ALA A 12 -19.77 -36.98 23.42
C ALA A 12 -18.91 -35.73 23.61
N SER A 13 -18.69 -34.96 22.54
CA SER A 13 -17.93 -33.70 22.59
C SER A 13 -18.57 -32.69 23.55
N ASN A 14 -19.89 -32.53 23.49
CA ASN A 14 -20.64 -31.62 24.37
C ASN A 14 -20.65 -32.09 25.83
N LEU A 15 -20.63 -33.40 26.07
CA LEU A 15 -20.53 -33.97 27.42
C LEU A 15 -19.16 -33.68 28.05
N ILE A 16 -18.08 -33.80 27.25
CA ILE A 16 -16.73 -33.47 27.68
C ILE A 16 -16.60 -31.97 27.98
N LEU A 17 -17.10 -31.10 27.10
CA LEU A 17 -17.08 -29.65 27.31
C LEU A 17 -17.79 -29.24 28.61
N ARG A 18 -18.95 -29.86 28.91
CA ARG A 18 -19.68 -29.64 30.17
C ARG A 18 -18.93 -30.12 31.41
N LEU A 19 -18.21 -31.23 31.33
CA LEU A 19 -17.41 -31.75 32.45
C LEU A 19 -16.22 -30.84 32.79
N ILE A 20 -15.75 -30.04 31.84
CA ILE A 20 -14.64 -29.08 32.00
C ILE A 20 -15.17 -27.65 32.28
N GLY A 21 -16.50 -27.46 32.35
CA GLY A 21 -17.13 -26.18 32.67
C GLY A 21 -17.24 -25.19 31.51
N LEU A 22 -17.11 -25.66 30.26
CA LEU A 22 -17.24 -24.85 29.04
C LEU A 22 -18.64 -25.02 28.43
N GLU A 23 -19.27 -23.91 28.00
CA GLU A 23 -20.57 -23.97 27.32
C GLU A 23 -20.44 -24.53 25.89
N ALA A 24 -21.34 -25.44 25.52
CA ALA A 24 -21.40 -26.01 24.18
C ALA A 24 -22.06 -25.03 23.20
N GLY A 25 -21.26 -24.36 22.36
CA GLY A 25 -21.72 -23.48 21.29
C GLY A 25 -22.36 -24.24 20.13
N HIS A 26 -23.48 -23.74 19.62
CA HIS A 26 -24.21 -24.27 18.45
C HIS A 26 -23.47 -23.99 17.12
N PRO A 27 -23.76 -24.77 16.07
CA PRO A 27 -23.06 -24.71 14.78
C PRO A 27 -23.59 -23.58 13.89
N GLU A 28 -23.02 -22.40 14.03
CA GLU A 28 -22.77 -21.48 12.92
C GLU A 28 -21.28 -21.22 12.96
N VAL A 29 -20.53 -21.84 12.06
CA VAL A 29 -19.12 -21.50 11.87
C VAL A 29 -19.09 -20.15 11.16
N ALA A 30 -19.40 -19.08 11.89
CA ALA A 30 -18.85 -17.78 11.59
C ALA A 30 -17.35 -17.96 11.81
N HIS A 31 -16.63 -18.40 10.78
CA HIS A 31 -15.18 -18.40 10.82
C HIS A 31 -14.78 -16.99 11.23
N THR A 32 -14.10 -16.86 12.37
CA THR A 32 -13.49 -15.59 12.72
C THR A 32 -12.55 -15.21 11.57
N GLU A 33 -12.38 -13.92 11.30
CA GLU A 33 -11.46 -13.43 10.24
C GLU A 33 -10.08 -14.11 10.34
N HIS A 34 -9.64 -14.37 11.57
CA HIS A 34 -8.44 -15.15 11.87
C HIS A 34 -8.48 -16.60 11.39
N GLU A 35 -9.59 -17.33 11.57
CA GLU A 35 -9.75 -18.69 11.02
C GLU A 35 -9.75 -18.70 9.49
N LEU A 36 -10.38 -17.70 8.85
CA LEU A 36 -10.34 -17.58 7.38
C LEU A 36 -8.92 -17.30 6.89
N ARG A 37 -8.17 -16.42 7.56
CA ARG A 37 -6.74 -16.20 7.27
C ARG A 37 -5.91 -17.48 7.43
N MET A 38 -6.15 -18.26 8.48
CA MET A 38 -5.49 -19.55 8.71
C MET A 38 -5.77 -20.55 7.57
N LEU A 39 -7.03 -20.64 7.12
CA LEU A 39 -7.41 -21.47 5.97
C LEU A 39 -6.76 -20.99 4.67
N LEU A 40 -6.67 -19.67 4.44
CA LEU A 40 -6.01 -19.11 3.24
C LEU A 40 -4.49 -19.32 3.25
N SER A 41 -3.85 -19.28 4.42
CA SER A 41 -2.42 -19.55 4.57
C SER A 41 -2.07 -21.01 4.21
N THR A 42 -2.97 -21.95 4.50
CA THR A 42 -2.82 -23.38 4.20
C THR A 42 -3.28 -23.73 2.77
N ALA A 43 -4.17 -22.92 2.18
CA ALA A 43 -4.69 -23.08 0.82
C ALA A 43 -3.61 -23.02 -0.28
N GLN A 44 -2.46 -22.41 -0.01
CA GLN A 44 -1.31 -22.30 -0.91
C GLN A 44 -0.78 -23.63 -1.46
N THR A 45 -0.85 -24.70 -0.65
CA THR A 45 -0.24 -25.99 -1.00
C THR A 45 -1.24 -26.98 -1.60
N THR A 46 -2.55 -26.71 -1.46
CA THR A 46 -3.59 -27.73 -1.70
C THR A 46 -4.71 -27.27 -2.63
N SER A 47 -4.83 -25.96 -2.90
CA SER A 47 -5.93 -25.42 -3.72
C SER A 47 -5.43 -24.37 -4.71
N GLY A 48 -5.88 -24.44 -5.96
CA GLY A 48 -5.41 -23.65 -7.11
C GLY A 48 -5.70 -22.14 -7.07
N PHE A 49 -5.55 -21.49 -5.92
CA PHE A 49 -5.58 -20.03 -5.78
C PHE A 49 -4.20 -19.46 -6.15
N SER A 50 -4.17 -18.50 -7.08
CA SER A 50 -2.95 -17.74 -7.37
C SER A 50 -2.59 -16.83 -6.19
N LEU A 51 -1.29 -16.53 -6.02
CA LEU A 51 -0.80 -15.65 -4.97
C LEU A 51 -1.49 -14.26 -5.01
N ASN A 52 -1.67 -13.70 -6.20
CA ASN A 52 -2.40 -12.43 -6.41
C ASN A 52 -3.84 -12.50 -5.85
N ARG A 53 -4.54 -13.61 -6.03
CA ARG A 53 -5.91 -13.78 -5.53
C ARG A 53 -5.95 -13.86 -4.01
N LEU A 54 -4.95 -14.50 -3.39
CA LEU A 54 -4.82 -14.53 -1.93
C LEU A 54 -4.55 -13.14 -1.37
N LEU A 55 -3.71 -12.35 -2.04
CA LEU A 55 -3.42 -10.96 -1.65
C LEU A 55 -4.65 -10.07 -1.73
N MET A 56 -5.45 -10.17 -2.79
CA MET A 56 -6.70 -9.41 -2.90
C MET A 56 -7.67 -9.75 -1.75
N ILE A 57 -7.78 -11.03 -1.38
CA ILE A 57 -8.64 -11.46 -0.25
C ILE A 57 -8.10 -10.90 1.07
N GLU A 58 -6.78 -10.91 1.27
CA GLU A 58 -6.17 -10.32 2.46
C GLU A 58 -6.43 -8.82 2.55
N ASN A 59 -6.25 -8.09 1.44
CA ASN A 59 -6.51 -6.66 1.38
C ASN A 59 -7.98 -6.32 1.69
N ILE A 60 -8.93 -7.19 1.33
CA ILE A 60 -10.34 -7.02 1.72
C ILE A 60 -10.50 -7.07 3.24
N PHE A 61 -9.80 -7.99 3.92
CA PHE A 61 -9.82 -8.03 5.39
C PHE A 61 -9.17 -6.78 6.00
N ASP A 62 -8.02 -6.36 5.46
CA ASP A 62 -7.30 -5.17 5.95
C ASP A 62 -8.11 -3.88 5.76
N LEU A 63 -8.85 -3.75 4.65
CA LEU A 63 -9.73 -2.63 4.38
C LEU A 63 -10.77 -2.40 5.48
N GLY A 64 -11.24 -3.48 6.10
CA GLY A 64 -12.19 -3.45 7.23
C GLY A 64 -11.63 -2.75 8.47
N HIS A 65 -10.30 -2.63 8.59
CA HIS A 65 -9.61 -2.01 9.73
C HIS A 65 -8.94 -0.67 9.38
N GLN A 66 -8.79 -0.37 8.09
CA GLN A 66 -8.18 0.87 7.60
C GLN A 66 -9.07 2.10 7.77
N LYS A 67 -8.42 3.26 7.85
CA LYS A 67 -9.07 4.57 7.94
C LYS A 67 -8.87 5.37 6.67
N VAL A 68 -9.73 6.36 6.44
CA VAL A 68 -9.63 7.28 5.30
C VAL A 68 -8.26 7.95 5.19
N GLN A 69 -7.65 8.33 6.31
CA GLN A 69 -6.32 8.94 6.31
C GLN A 69 -5.21 8.06 5.73
N ASP A 70 -5.39 6.73 5.72
CA ASP A 70 -4.37 5.76 5.30
C ASP A 70 -4.30 5.63 3.77
N ALA A 71 -5.39 5.98 3.07
CA ALA A 71 -5.52 5.88 1.61
C ALA A 71 -5.75 7.25 0.92
N MET A 72 -6.02 8.33 1.66
CA MET A 72 -6.33 9.63 1.06
C MET A 72 -5.15 10.29 0.32
N ILE A 73 -5.48 11.04 -0.73
CA ILE A 73 -4.56 11.99 -1.35
C ILE A 73 -4.47 13.23 -0.46
N GLY A 74 -3.29 13.47 0.13
CA GLY A 74 -3.07 14.66 0.97
C GLY A 74 -3.35 15.97 0.22
N TRP A 75 -4.00 16.93 0.89
CA TRP A 75 -4.54 18.14 0.25
C TRP A 75 -3.50 18.98 -0.50
N SER A 76 -2.25 18.99 -0.04
CA SER A 76 -1.13 19.67 -0.71
C SER A 76 -0.83 19.16 -2.12
N ARG A 77 -1.26 17.94 -2.46
CA ARG A 77 -1.10 17.30 -3.78
C ARG A 77 -2.36 17.42 -4.65
N VAL A 78 -3.47 17.91 -4.10
CA VAL A 78 -4.75 17.97 -4.79
C VAL A 78 -4.79 19.22 -5.68
N LEU A 79 -4.89 19.01 -6.99
CA LEU A 79 -5.22 20.10 -7.91
C LEU A 79 -6.71 20.42 -7.81
N HIS A 80 -7.02 21.71 -7.72
CA HIS A 80 -8.39 22.19 -7.57
C HIS A 80 -8.61 23.46 -8.40
N LEU A 81 -9.85 23.69 -8.80
CA LEU A 81 -10.28 24.92 -9.46
C LEU A 81 -10.69 25.95 -8.42
N SER A 82 -10.38 27.22 -8.65
CA SER A 82 -10.97 28.30 -7.87
C SER A 82 -12.40 28.57 -8.34
N ARG A 83 -13.34 28.77 -7.41
CA ARG A 83 -14.70 29.25 -7.70
C ARG A 83 -14.71 30.60 -8.41
N SER A 84 -13.68 31.42 -8.21
CA SER A 84 -13.52 32.72 -8.87
C SER A 84 -12.82 32.64 -10.23
N ALA A 85 -12.45 31.44 -10.69
CA ALA A 85 -11.74 31.27 -11.97
C ALA A 85 -12.66 31.59 -13.16
N SER A 86 -12.08 32.26 -14.16
CA SER A 86 -12.68 32.42 -15.48
C SER A 86 -12.75 31.08 -16.22
N ARG A 87 -13.61 30.98 -17.23
CA ARG A 87 -13.69 29.77 -18.05
C ARG A 87 -12.35 29.46 -18.72
N ASP A 88 -11.65 30.47 -19.21
CA ASP A 88 -10.36 30.28 -19.90
C ASP A 88 -9.27 29.74 -18.97
N GLU A 89 -9.30 30.11 -17.68
CA GLU A 89 -8.43 29.51 -16.67
C GLU A 89 -8.79 28.05 -16.40
N VAL A 90 -10.08 27.74 -16.25
CA VAL A 90 -10.57 26.37 -16.07
C VAL A 90 -10.16 25.50 -17.27
N MET A 91 -10.43 25.96 -18.49
CA MET A 91 -10.08 25.21 -19.71
C MET A 91 -8.58 25.00 -19.86
N ARG A 92 -7.74 25.97 -19.47
CA ARG A 92 -6.28 25.80 -19.44
C ARG A 92 -5.85 24.73 -18.45
N MET A 93 -6.34 24.78 -17.21
CA MET A 93 -6.03 23.77 -16.17
C MET A 93 -6.42 22.36 -16.62
N LEU A 94 -7.58 22.21 -17.26
CA LEU A 94 -8.07 20.93 -17.76
C LEU A 94 -7.31 20.42 -18.99
N ALA A 95 -6.77 21.31 -19.81
CA ALA A 95 -5.92 20.94 -20.94
C ALA A 95 -4.52 20.50 -20.47
N GLU A 96 -4.01 21.15 -19.42
CA GLU A 96 -2.69 20.85 -18.84
C GLU A 96 -2.70 19.54 -18.03
N HIS A 97 -3.79 19.28 -17.30
CA HIS A 97 -3.91 18.11 -16.44
C HIS A 97 -5.12 17.24 -16.82
N ARG A 98 -4.90 15.93 -16.99
CA ARG A 98 -5.91 14.99 -17.51
C ARG A 98 -6.78 14.36 -16.42
N PHE A 99 -7.26 15.15 -15.47
CA PHE A 99 -8.16 14.65 -14.42
C PHE A 99 -9.62 14.67 -14.85
N SER A 100 -10.34 13.58 -14.59
CA SER A 100 -11.77 13.45 -14.88
C SER A 100 -12.66 14.32 -13.99
N ARG A 101 -12.21 14.57 -12.76
CA ARG A 101 -12.97 15.29 -11.71
C ARG A 101 -12.08 16.32 -11.03
N TRP A 102 -12.62 17.51 -10.85
CA TRP A 102 -11.88 18.67 -10.33
C TRP A 102 -12.60 19.27 -9.14
N PRO A 103 -12.05 19.19 -7.92
CA PRO A 103 -12.59 19.89 -6.76
C PRO A 103 -12.65 21.40 -7.01
N VAL A 104 -13.73 22.05 -6.57
CA VAL A 104 -13.93 23.51 -6.72
C VAL A 104 -13.84 24.17 -5.36
N LEU A 105 -12.74 24.86 -5.12
CA LEU A 105 -12.43 25.55 -3.88
C LEU A 105 -13.07 26.93 -3.86
N ASP A 106 -13.70 27.30 -2.75
CA ASP A 106 -14.06 28.68 -2.47
C ASP A 106 -12.91 29.40 -1.74
N PRO A 107 -12.25 30.38 -2.37
CA PRO A 107 -11.13 31.11 -1.75
C PRO A 107 -11.51 31.83 -0.46
N ALA A 108 -12.77 32.22 -0.28
CA ALA A 108 -13.21 32.95 0.91
C ALA A 108 -13.25 32.06 2.16
N THR A 109 -13.58 30.78 1.98
CA THR A 109 -13.73 29.82 3.08
C THR A 109 -12.56 28.84 3.18
N GLY A 110 -11.78 28.68 2.11
CA GLY A 110 -10.76 27.64 2.00
C GLY A 110 -11.35 26.23 1.92
N MET A 111 -12.65 26.11 1.62
CA MET A 111 -13.37 24.83 1.58
C MET A 111 -13.84 24.48 0.18
N PRO A 112 -13.78 23.19 -0.22
CA PRO A 112 -14.40 22.75 -1.46
C PRO A 112 -15.91 22.87 -1.40
N THR A 113 -16.49 23.52 -2.41
CA THR A 113 -17.95 23.68 -2.57
C THR A 113 -18.59 22.55 -3.37
N GLY A 114 -17.77 21.79 -4.10
CA GLY A 114 -18.22 20.74 -5.01
C GLY A 114 -17.09 20.25 -5.88
N TYR A 115 -17.44 19.52 -6.94
CA TYR A 115 -16.49 19.13 -7.98
C TYR A 115 -17.10 19.32 -9.39
N LEU A 116 -16.24 19.54 -10.37
CA LEU A 116 -16.58 19.66 -11.77
C LEU A 116 -16.14 18.40 -12.52
N LEU A 117 -17.00 17.86 -13.38
CA LEU A 117 -16.63 16.77 -14.29
C LEU A 117 -16.11 17.36 -15.61
N MET A 118 -14.94 16.92 -16.05
CA MET A 118 -14.34 17.38 -17.31
C MET A 118 -15.30 17.15 -18.50
N LYS A 119 -15.97 16.00 -18.54
CA LYS A 119 -16.92 15.66 -19.61
C LYS A 119 -18.12 16.61 -19.70
N ASP A 120 -18.55 17.19 -18.59
CA ASP A 120 -19.73 18.06 -18.57
C ASP A 120 -19.45 19.37 -19.32
N LEU A 121 -18.20 19.85 -19.29
CA LEU A 121 -17.75 21.02 -20.05
C LEU A 121 -17.65 20.78 -21.55
N ILE A 122 -17.39 19.54 -21.96
CA ILE A 122 -17.31 19.16 -23.39
C ILE A 122 -18.73 19.08 -23.97
N VAL A 123 -19.65 18.47 -23.22
CA VAL A 123 -21.04 18.25 -23.66
C VAL A 123 -21.83 19.56 -23.63
N GLN A 124 -21.58 20.43 -22.64
CA GLN A 124 -22.26 21.72 -22.50
C GLN A 124 -21.22 22.83 -22.30
N PRO A 125 -20.64 23.39 -23.38
CA PRO A 125 -19.66 24.47 -23.29
C PRO A 125 -20.30 25.69 -22.62
N PRO A 126 -19.93 26.05 -21.38
CA PRO A 126 -20.59 27.12 -20.66
C PRO A 126 -20.06 28.50 -21.09
N SER A 127 -20.85 29.55 -20.85
CA SER A 127 -20.31 30.92 -20.79
C SER A 127 -19.48 31.12 -19.50
N ASP A 128 -18.80 32.26 -19.35
CA ASP A 128 -17.78 32.47 -18.30
C ASP A 128 -18.18 32.09 -16.86
N LYS A 129 -19.42 32.37 -16.45
CA LYS A 129 -19.92 32.03 -15.10
C LYS A 129 -20.89 30.85 -15.08
N ASP A 130 -21.27 30.32 -16.23
CA ASP A 130 -22.22 29.22 -16.31
C ASP A 130 -21.62 27.88 -15.90
N TRP A 131 -20.29 27.73 -15.92
CA TRP A 131 -19.64 26.47 -15.53
C TRP A 131 -19.89 26.12 -14.06
N LEU A 132 -20.13 27.12 -13.21
CA LEU A 132 -20.51 26.92 -11.80
C LEU A 132 -21.83 26.16 -11.64
N LYS A 133 -22.72 26.19 -12.65
CA LYS A 133 -23.98 25.43 -12.66
C LYS A 133 -23.74 23.92 -12.87
N LEU A 134 -22.58 23.55 -13.41
CA LEU A 134 -22.17 22.16 -13.64
C LEU A 134 -21.47 21.55 -12.41
N VAL A 135 -21.23 22.35 -11.37
CA VAL A 135 -20.58 21.88 -10.13
C VAL A 135 -21.55 20.99 -9.37
N ARG A 136 -21.08 19.77 -9.09
CA ARG A 136 -21.81 18.73 -8.35
C ARG A 136 -21.40 18.77 -6.87
N PRO A 137 -22.30 18.40 -5.94
CA PRO A 137 -21.98 18.38 -4.52
C PRO A 137 -20.84 17.41 -4.24
N LEU A 138 -19.89 17.83 -3.40
CA LEU A 138 -18.78 17.00 -2.95
C LEU A 138 -19.06 16.56 -1.51
N ARG A 139 -19.07 15.25 -1.28
CA ARG A 139 -19.29 14.67 0.04
C ARG A 139 -18.07 14.96 0.93
N THR A 140 -18.33 15.13 2.22
CA THR A 140 -17.30 15.29 3.24
C THR A 140 -17.20 14.03 4.09
N VAL A 141 -15.98 13.60 4.38
CA VAL A 141 -15.65 12.49 5.29
C VAL A 141 -14.57 12.95 6.28
N ALA A 142 -14.44 12.26 7.41
CA ALA A 142 -13.40 12.52 8.40
C ALA A 142 -12.19 11.61 8.17
N PRO A 143 -10.96 12.03 8.56
CA PRO A 143 -9.76 11.20 8.42
C PRO A 143 -9.83 9.86 9.17
N GLN A 144 -10.60 9.84 10.28
CA GLN A 144 -10.73 8.68 11.15
C GLN A 144 -11.88 7.73 10.77
N ASP A 145 -12.66 8.08 9.73
CA ASP A 145 -13.74 7.22 9.26
C ASP A 145 -13.17 5.91 8.69
N ASN A 146 -13.93 4.82 8.87
CA ASN A 146 -13.56 3.50 8.35
C ASN A 146 -13.64 3.47 6.82
N LEU A 147 -12.59 2.96 6.18
CA LEU A 147 -12.43 3.02 4.73
C LEU A 147 -13.48 2.19 3.98
N GLU A 148 -13.76 0.97 4.44
CA GLU A 148 -14.79 0.10 3.86
C GLU A 148 -16.18 0.74 3.93
N ALA A 149 -16.53 1.34 5.08
CA ALA A 149 -17.80 2.04 5.24
C ALA A 149 -17.94 3.22 4.25
N ILE A 150 -16.86 3.99 4.03
CA ILE A 150 -16.85 5.08 3.03
C ILE A 150 -16.98 4.52 1.61
N MET A 151 -16.32 3.42 1.28
CA MET A 151 -16.47 2.74 -0.02
C MET A 151 -17.94 2.39 -0.29
N GLN A 152 -18.60 1.73 0.66
CA GLN A 152 -20.00 1.33 0.53
C GLN A 152 -20.94 2.54 0.38
N GLN A 153 -20.66 3.63 1.10
CA GLN A 153 -21.43 4.87 0.98
C GLN A 153 -21.26 5.53 -0.40
N LEU A 154 -20.01 5.66 -0.87
CA LEU A 154 -19.71 6.21 -2.19
C LEU A 154 -20.39 5.41 -3.31
N GLN A 155 -20.32 4.08 -3.24
CA GLN A 155 -21.01 3.17 -4.16
C GLN A 155 -22.53 3.37 -4.13
N LYS A 156 -23.14 3.42 -2.94
CA LYS A 156 -24.59 3.59 -2.77
C LYS A 156 -25.08 4.93 -3.34
N ASP A 157 -24.30 5.99 -3.15
CA ASP A 157 -24.65 7.33 -3.62
C ASP A 157 -24.33 7.56 -5.10
N GLY A 158 -23.67 6.61 -5.77
CA GLY A 158 -23.12 6.79 -7.11
C GLY A 158 -22.08 7.92 -7.18
N ALA A 159 -21.43 8.21 -6.04
CA ALA A 159 -20.38 9.21 -5.93
C ALA A 159 -19.02 8.51 -6.05
N ASN A 160 -18.09 9.12 -6.77
CA ASN A 160 -16.73 8.57 -6.93
C ASN A 160 -15.70 9.32 -6.10
N MET A 161 -16.06 10.37 -5.37
CA MET A 161 -15.11 11.27 -4.73
C MET A 161 -15.71 11.91 -3.47
N ALA A 162 -14.88 12.05 -2.45
CA ALA A 162 -15.16 12.83 -1.25
C ALA A 162 -13.95 13.68 -0.85
N VAL A 163 -14.21 14.82 -0.22
CA VAL A 163 -13.18 15.61 0.47
C VAL A 163 -13.03 15.10 1.90
N VAL A 164 -11.78 14.95 2.33
CA VAL A 164 -11.43 14.61 3.71
C VAL A 164 -11.20 15.91 4.47
N VAL A 165 -11.97 16.12 5.55
CA VAL A 165 -11.96 17.37 6.32
C VAL A 165 -11.67 17.08 7.79
N GLU A 166 -10.73 17.83 8.35
CA GLU A 166 -10.47 17.85 9.78
C GLU A 166 -10.84 19.23 10.35
N GLY A 167 -11.86 19.26 11.20
CA GLY A 167 -12.44 20.51 11.71
C GLY A 167 -13.08 21.34 10.58
N ARG A 168 -12.40 22.42 10.16
CA ARG A 168 -12.84 23.31 9.06
C ARG A 168 -11.75 23.50 7.99
N ARG A 169 -10.92 22.48 7.81
CA ARG A 169 -9.84 22.50 6.81
C ARG A 169 -9.87 21.22 5.99
N PRO A 170 -9.76 21.32 4.67
CA PRO A 170 -9.55 20.14 3.85
C PRO A 170 -8.13 19.61 4.12
N VAL A 171 -8.03 18.33 4.46
CA VAL A 171 -6.75 17.65 4.72
C VAL A 171 -6.43 16.61 3.64
N GLY A 172 -7.43 16.20 2.85
CA GLY A 172 -7.22 15.33 1.71
C GLY A 172 -8.43 15.17 0.80
N LEU A 173 -8.28 14.28 -0.17
CA LEU A 173 -9.29 13.83 -1.11
C LEU A 173 -9.22 12.30 -1.16
N ILE A 174 -10.37 11.63 -1.23
CA ILE A 174 -10.43 10.18 -1.42
C ILE A 174 -11.39 9.88 -2.57
N THR A 175 -11.00 8.97 -3.46
CA THR A 175 -11.87 8.50 -4.54
C THR A 175 -12.22 7.03 -4.38
N LEU A 176 -13.32 6.59 -5.02
CA LEU A 176 -13.68 5.18 -5.02
C LEU A 176 -12.58 4.35 -5.71
N GLU A 177 -11.94 4.91 -6.72
CA GLU A 177 -10.82 4.31 -7.43
C GLU A 177 -9.61 4.11 -6.48
N ASP A 178 -9.25 5.12 -5.66
CA ASP A 178 -8.18 4.99 -4.66
C ASP A 178 -8.49 3.91 -3.61
N ILE A 179 -9.76 3.78 -3.18
CA ILE A 179 -10.15 2.74 -2.21
C ILE A 179 -10.09 1.34 -2.83
N LEU A 180 -10.48 1.21 -4.10
CA LEU A 180 -10.39 -0.07 -4.82
C LEU A 180 -8.92 -0.48 -5.08
N GLU A 181 -8.02 0.50 -5.24
CA GLU A 181 -6.58 0.26 -5.35
C GLU A 181 -6.00 -0.39 -4.09
N GLU A 182 -6.50 -0.07 -2.90
CA GLU A 182 -6.07 -0.76 -1.67
C GLU A 182 -6.45 -2.25 -1.67
N ILE A 183 -7.54 -2.64 -2.35
CA ILE A 183 -7.96 -4.04 -2.48
C ILE A 183 -7.18 -4.75 -3.58
N VAL A 184 -7.20 -4.17 -4.77
CA VAL A 184 -6.75 -4.81 -6.02
C VAL A 184 -5.23 -4.66 -6.21
N GLY A 185 -4.61 -3.68 -5.56
CA GLY A 185 -3.32 -3.13 -5.98
C GLY A 185 -3.51 -2.07 -7.07
N ARG A 186 -2.40 -1.51 -7.55
CA ARG A 186 -2.38 -0.45 -8.56
C ARG A 186 -2.91 -0.96 -9.89
N ILE A 187 -4.13 -0.56 -10.21
CA ILE A 187 -4.65 -0.71 -11.56
C ILE A 187 -3.91 0.31 -12.43
N GLU A 188 -3.03 -0.17 -13.31
CA GLU A 188 -2.29 0.70 -14.21
C GLU A 188 -3.25 1.47 -15.15
N ASP A 189 -3.27 2.80 -15.05
CA ASP A 189 -3.89 3.65 -16.06
C ASP A 189 -3.21 3.42 -17.42
N GLU A 190 -3.97 3.52 -18.53
CA GLU A 190 -3.42 3.47 -19.91
C GLU A 190 -2.30 4.51 -20.15
N TYR A 191 -2.22 5.54 -19.30
CA TYR A 191 -1.18 6.57 -19.30
C TYR A 191 -0.46 6.59 -17.94
N PRO A 192 0.78 6.07 -17.84
CA PRO A 192 1.47 5.98 -16.56
C PRO A 192 1.80 7.38 -16.00
N ARG A 193 1.35 7.67 -14.77
CA ARG A 193 1.62 8.94 -14.04
C ARG A 193 3.04 8.99 -13.44
N LEU A 194 3.73 7.86 -13.37
CA LEU A 194 5.08 7.66 -12.83
C LEU A 194 5.84 6.66 -13.72
N PRO A 195 7.19 6.62 -13.71
CA PRO A 195 7.93 5.63 -14.49
C PRO A 195 7.46 4.21 -14.13
N ARG A 196 7.23 3.39 -15.16
CA ARG A 196 6.97 1.95 -15.03
C ARG A 196 8.12 1.31 -14.26
N LEU A 197 7.90 1.01 -12.99
CA LEU A 197 8.88 0.32 -12.18
C LEU A 197 8.17 -0.73 -11.35
N PHE A 198 8.38 -1.98 -11.73
CA PHE A 198 7.99 -3.12 -10.92
C PHE A 198 9.10 -3.38 -9.89
N LEU A 199 8.75 -3.62 -8.62
CA LEU A 199 9.69 -4.00 -7.57
C LEU A 199 10.52 -5.23 -7.96
N LYS A 200 9.91 -6.19 -8.67
CA LYS A 200 10.62 -7.38 -9.20
C LYS A 200 11.75 -7.04 -10.18
N GLU A 201 11.64 -5.94 -10.91
CA GLU A 201 12.67 -5.49 -11.86
C GLU A 201 13.79 -4.71 -11.17
N ALA A 202 13.46 -4.09 -10.04
CA ALA A 202 14.44 -3.45 -9.17
C ALA A 202 15.18 -4.47 -8.30
N LEU A 203 14.56 -5.61 -7.96
CA LEU A 203 15.22 -6.70 -7.23
C LEU A 203 16.43 -7.22 -7.99
N THR A 204 17.56 -7.17 -7.31
CA THR A 204 18.86 -7.49 -7.88
C THR A 204 19.03 -9.00 -7.99
N ALA A 205 19.40 -9.52 -9.16
CA ALA A 205 19.73 -10.92 -9.31
C ALA A 205 20.88 -11.31 -8.37
N GLY A 206 20.67 -12.31 -7.50
CA GLY A 206 21.61 -12.67 -6.43
C GLY A 206 21.59 -11.74 -5.20
N GLY A 207 20.74 -10.70 -5.21
CA GLY A 207 20.56 -9.75 -4.11
C GLY A 207 19.56 -10.21 -3.06
N VAL A 208 19.54 -11.52 -2.74
CA VAL A 208 18.68 -12.09 -1.70
C VAL A 208 19.54 -12.89 -0.73
N LEU A 209 19.51 -12.51 0.54
CA LEU A 209 20.20 -13.19 1.63
C LEU A 209 19.19 -13.60 2.70
N LEU A 210 18.83 -14.89 2.69
CA LEU A 210 17.78 -15.45 3.55
C LEU A 210 18.21 -15.62 5.01
N ASP A 211 19.51 -15.76 5.24
CA ASP A 211 20.10 -15.98 6.57
C ASP A 211 21.17 -14.90 6.77
N LEU A 212 20.71 -13.67 7.04
CA LEU A 212 21.56 -12.52 7.28
C LEU A 212 22.22 -12.67 8.67
N PRO A 213 23.56 -12.84 8.77
CA PRO A 213 24.25 -13.00 10.05
C PRO A 213 24.39 -11.70 10.84
N ALA A 214 24.19 -10.54 10.21
CA ALA A 214 24.25 -9.24 10.85
C ALA A 214 23.42 -9.15 12.13
N LYS A 215 24.00 -8.47 13.14
CA LYS A 215 23.36 -8.22 14.45
C LYS A 215 23.10 -6.74 14.68
N THR A 216 23.68 -5.88 13.86
CA THR A 216 23.52 -4.43 13.91
C THR A 216 23.04 -3.88 12.57
N PRO A 217 22.37 -2.70 12.55
CA PRO A 217 22.00 -2.02 11.32
C PRO A 217 23.19 -1.80 10.38
N GLU A 218 24.36 -1.45 10.94
CA GLU A 218 25.57 -1.21 10.17
C GLU A 218 26.08 -2.46 9.45
N GLU A 219 26.12 -3.59 10.16
CA GLU A 219 26.50 -4.89 9.58
C GLU A 219 25.50 -5.31 8.49
N ALA A 220 24.19 -5.14 8.74
CA ALA A 220 23.16 -5.50 7.78
C ALA A 220 23.29 -4.69 6.48
N ILE A 221 23.46 -3.36 6.60
CA ILE A 221 23.66 -2.49 5.43
C ILE A 221 24.95 -2.87 4.69
N HIS A 222 26.03 -3.18 5.41
CA HIS A 222 27.29 -3.58 4.80
C HIS A 222 27.18 -4.89 4.00
N GLU A 223 26.59 -5.92 4.62
CA GLU A 223 26.40 -7.24 3.99
C GLU A 223 25.47 -7.15 2.77
N LEU A 224 24.37 -6.41 2.86
CA LEU A 224 23.45 -6.23 1.74
C LEU A 224 24.06 -5.38 0.62
N ALA A 225 24.84 -4.35 0.95
CA ALA A 225 25.53 -3.55 -0.06
C ALA A 225 26.54 -4.38 -0.86
N ALA A 226 27.17 -5.37 -0.22
CA ALA A 226 28.12 -6.29 -0.88
C ALA A 226 27.46 -7.21 -1.91
N LEU A 227 26.13 -7.43 -1.82
CA LEU A 227 25.38 -8.21 -2.80
C LEU A 227 24.99 -7.42 -4.06
N VAL A 228 25.19 -6.10 -4.06
CA VAL A 228 24.93 -5.28 -5.25
C VAL A 228 26.03 -5.54 -6.29
N PRO A 229 25.71 -6.05 -7.49
CA PRO A 229 26.72 -6.36 -8.49
C PRO A 229 27.44 -5.10 -8.95
N ALA A 230 28.78 -5.11 -8.91
CA ALA A 230 29.60 -3.95 -9.27
C ALA A 230 29.31 -3.43 -10.70
N GLN A 231 28.93 -4.30 -11.63
CA GLN A 231 28.53 -3.93 -13.00
C GLN A 231 27.20 -3.16 -13.07
N SER A 232 26.38 -3.23 -12.03
CA SER A 232 25.14 -2.44 -11.92
C SER A 232 25.39 -1.07 -11.30
N LEU A 233 26.61 -0.81 -10.82
CA LEU A 233 26.99 0.43 -10.15
C LEU A 233 27.91 1.29 -11.03
N PRO A 234 27.82 2.62 -10.91
CA PRO A 234 28.81 3.53 -11.47
C PRO A 234 30.21 3.27 -10.89
N PRO A 235 31.28 3.52 -11.65
CA PRO A 235 32.65 3.38 -11.15
C PRO A 235 32.88 4.20 -9.88
N GLY A 236 33.37 3.56 -8.81
CA GLY A 236 33.66 4.21 -7.53
C GLY A 236 32.45 4.52 -6.66
N ALA A 237 31.25 4.00 -6.99
CA ALA A 237 30.07 4.17 -6.16
C ALA A 237 30.22 3.45 -4.81
N ASP A 238 30.06 4.20 -3.71
CA ASP A 238 30.02 3.67 -2.33
C ASP A 238 28.58 3.62 -1.81
N VAL A 239 27.85 2.56 -2.21
CA VAL A 239 26.46 2.34 -1.77
C VAL A 239 26.36 2.18 -0.26
N CYS A 240 27.30 1.45 0.35
CA CYS A 240 27.33 1.17 1.77
C CYS A 240 27.46 2.47 2.58
N GLY A 241 28.47 3.29 2.25
CA GLY A 241 28.68 4.58 2.91
C GLY A 241 27.50 5.53 2.74
N LEU A 242 26.87 5.57 1.56
CA LEU A 242 25.68 6.39 1.31
C LEU A 242 24.48 5.95 2.15
N ALA A 243 24.21 4.65 2.25
CA ALA A 243 23.12 4.12 3.07
C ALA A 243 23.36 4.32 4.57
N LEU A 244 24.59 4.06 5.05
CA LEU A 244 24.97 4.27 6.46
C LEU A 244 24.89 5.74 6.87
N ALA A 245 25.32 6.66 6.00
CA ALA A 245 25.21 8.09 6.26
C ALA A 245 23.75 8.51 6.46
N ARG A 246 22.82 7.86 5.76
CA ARG A 246 21.38 8.12 5.87
C ARG A 246 20.78 7.53 7.14
N GLU A 247 21.12 6.29 7.47
CA GLU A 247 20.67 5.57 8.67
C GLU A 247 21.06 6.32 9.95
N ARG A 248 22.30 6.83 10.01
CA ARG A 248 22.81 7.59 11.18
C ARG A 248 22.09 8.90 11.44
N GLN A 249 21.43 9.47 10.42
CA GLN A 249 20.66 10.72 10.58
C GLN A 249 19.26 10.44 11.12
N VAL A 250 18.60 9.44 10.54
CA VAL A 250 17.25 9.01 10.90
C VAL A 250 17.18 7.52 10.60
N THR A 251 16.66 6.76 11.56
CA THR A 251 16.41 5.32 11.39
C THR A 251 15.57 5.06 10.14
N THR A 252 15.86 3.94 9.48
CA THR A 252 15.03 3.44 8.37
C THR A 252 14.11 2.29 8.77
N ASP A 253 13.93 2.07 10.07
CA ASP A 253 12.84 1.27 10.60
C ASP A 253 11.49 1.90 10.20
N VAL A 254 10.65 1.13 9.50
CA VAL A 254 9.31 1.55 9.08
C VAL A 254 8.20 0.90 9.91
N GLY A 255 8.57 0.19 10.98
CA GLY A 255 7.69 -0.63 11.80
C GLY A 255 7.45 -2.01 11.20
N HIS A 256 6.64 -2.83 11.89
CA HIS A 256 6.24 -4.16 11.42
C HIS A 256 7.41 -5.15 11.23
N GLY A 257 8.54 -4.92 11.89
CA GLY A 257 9.74 -5.73 11.76
C GLY A 257 10.45 -5.56 10.41
N VAL A 258 10.25 -4.41 9.74
CA VAL A 258 10.83 -4.09 8.43
C VAL A 258 11.69 -2.83 8.52
N ALA A 259 12.88 -2.85 7.91
CA ALA A 259 13.68 -1.66 7.65
C ALA A 259 13.97 -1.49 6.16
N ILE A 260 14.06 -0.24 5.72
CA ILE A 260 14.33 0.11 4.32
C ILE A 260 15.53 1.08 4.21
N PRO A 261 16.76 0.61 4.51
CA PRO A 261 17.96 1.41 4.27
C PRO A 261 18.03 1.85 2.82
N HIS A 262 18.30 3.12 2.56
CA HIS A 262 18.24 3.65 1.21
C HIS A 262 19.37 4.62 0.88
N ALA A 263 19.88 4.51 -0.35
CA ALA A 263 20.95 5.34 -0.90
C ALA A 263 20.54 5.97 -2.23
N ARG A 264 20.98 7.21 -2.45
CA ARG A 264 20.91 7.88 -3.75
C ARG A 264 22.29 7.83 -4.39
N CYS A 265 22.42 7.13 -5.51
CA CYS A 265 23.68 6.92 -6.20
C CYS A 265 23.73 7.74 -7.49
N LEU A 266 24.74 8.60 -7.63
CA LEU A 266 24.95 9.43 -8.82
C LEU A 266 25.45 8.56 -9.98
N GLY A 267 24.81 8.68 -11.15
CA GLY A 267 25.16 7.90 -12.34
C GLY A 267 24.49 6.53 -12.44
N LEU A 268 23.69 6.15 -11.43
CA LEU A 268 22.89 4.93 -11.47
C LEU A 268 21.76 5.08 -12.49
N THR A 269 21.56 4.07 -13.36
CA THR A 269 20.61 4.16 -14.48
C THR A 269 19.21 3.66 -14.14
N ARG A 270 19.10 2.69 -13.22
CA ARG A 270 17.87 2.05 -12.75
C ARG A 270 17.96 1.79 -11.24
N PRO A 271 16.85 1.78 -10.50
CA PRO A 271 16.88 1.43 -9.09
C PRO A 271 17.26 -0.04 -8.88
N LEU A 272 17.85 -0.32 -7.72
CA LEU A 272 18.27 -1.64 -7.27
C LEU A 272 17.72 -1.88 -5.87
N ILE A 273 17.23 -3.09 -5.62
CA ILE A 273 16.78 -3.56 -4.31
C ILE A 273 17.55 -4.83 -3.99
N VAL A 274 18.06 -4.91 -2.75
CA VAL A 274 18.63 -6.11 -2.16
C VAL A 274 17.83 -6.44 -0.91
N PHE A 275 17.47 -7.71 -0.74
CA PHE A 275 16.69 -8.19 0.38
C PHE A 275 17.54 -9.04 1.32
N GLY A 276 17.40 -8.78 2.62
CA GLY A 276 17.97 -9.55 3.71
C GLY A 276 16.89 -10.02 4.68
N ARG A 277 17.00 -11.25 5.17
CA ARG A 277 16.20 -11.75 6.28
C ARG A 277 17.10 -12.12 7.46
N SER A 278 16.87 -11.50 8.61
CA SER A 278 17.50 -11.87 9.89
C SER A 278 16.58 -12.78 10.69
N ALA A 279 17.09 -13.94 11.11
CA ALA A 279 16.34 -14.89 11.92
C ALA A 279 16.15 -14.39 13.37
N GLU A 280 17.19 -13.81 13.97
CA GLU A 280 17.18 -13.30 15.34
C GLU A 280 16.48 -11.93 15.43
N GLY A 281 16.50 -11.16 14.33
CA GLY A 281 16.04 -9.77 14.29
C GLY A 281 17.11 -8.79 14.74
N ILE A 282 17.04 -7.56 14.23
CA ILE A 282 18.03 -6.50 14.45
C ILE A 282 17.30 -5.27 14.99
N THR A 283 17.81 -4.66 16.06
CA THR A 283 17.26 -3.40 16.59
C THR A 283 17.79 -2.22 15.77
N PHE A 284 16.93 -1.63 14.93
CA PHE A 284 17.24 -0.41 14.16
C PHE A 284 16.90 0.88 14.92
N ASP A 285 15.80 0.88 15.68
CA ASP A 285 15.42 1.97 16.58
C ASP A 285 15.12 1.38 17.97
N GLU A 286 15.76 1.92 19.01
CA GLU A 286 15.52 1.53 20.40
C GLU A 286 14.08 1.82 20.86
N LYS A 287 13.36 2.69 20.15
CA LYS A 287 11.95 3.00 20.40
C LYS A 287 10.98 2.05 19.71
N SER A 288 11.47 1.22 18.79
CA SER A 288 10.65 0.27 18.05
C SER A 288 10.16 -0.86 18.97
N SER A 289 8.91 -1.28 18.81
CA SER A 289 8.30 -2.31 19.66
C SER A 289 8.71 -3.73 19.27
N GLU A 290 9.33 -3.91 18.09
CA GLU A 290 9.74 -5.21 17.58
C GLU A 290 11.07 -5.13 16.81
N PRO A 291 11.91 -6.17 16.86
CA PRO A 291 13.15 -6.20 16.09
C PRO A 291 12.88 -6.39 14.59
N VAL A 292 13.71 -5.75 13.77
CA VAL A 292 13.62 -5.84 12.31
C VAL A 292 14.14 -7.18 11.83
N ARG A 293 13.29 -7.94 11.13
CA ARG A 293 13.65 -9.23 10.51
C ARG A 293 13.80 -9.13 9.01
N LEU A 294 13.14 -8.17 8.37
CA LEU A 294 13.15 -8.00 6.91
C LEU A 294 13.83 -6.68 6.57
N ILE A 295 14.90 -6.72 5.78
CA ILE A 295 15.69 -5.54 5.42
C ILE A 295 15.70 -5.40 3.90
N PHE A 296 15.29 -4.24 3.40
CA PHE A 296 15.30 -3.91 1.99
C PHE A 296 16.30 -2.76 1.75
N LEU A 297 17.51 -3.08 1.31
CA LEU A 297 18.46 -2.06 0.88
C LEU A 297 18.05 -1.55 -0.51
N VAL A 298 17.74 -0.26 -0.60
CA VAL A 298 17.29 0.40 -1.84
C VAL A 298 18.35 1.36 -2.36
N VAL A 299 18.78 1.20 -3.60
CA VAL A 299 19.68 2.13 -4.28
C VAL A 299 18.95 2.77 -5.45
N THR A 300 18.88 4.10 -5.49
CA THR A 300 18.11 4.83 -6.51
C THR A 300 18.98 5.88 -7.23
N PRO A 301 18.65 6.25 -8.49
CA PRO A 301 19.35 7.31 -9.20
C PRO A 301 19.27 8.66 -8.48
N ALA A 302 20.42 9.29 -8.23
CA ALA A 302 20.47 10.58 -7.53
C ALA A 302 19.84 11.73 -8.32
N ASP A 303 19.79 11.66 -9.65
CA ASP A 303 19.20 12.65 -10.54
C ASP A 303 17.66 12.52 -10.67
N ARG A 304 17.06 11.44 -10.16
CA ARG A 304 15.62 11.17 -10.22
C ARG A 304 15.01 10.96 -8.83
N PRO A 305 14.83 12.02 -8.02
CA PRO A 305 14.36 11.90 -6.64
C PRO A 305 12.97 11.24 -6.51
N ASN A 306 12.10 11.42 -7.50
CA ASN A 306 10.76 10.82 -7.49
C ASN A 306 10.78 9.28 -7.54
N VAL A 307 11.81 8.67 -8.13
CA VAL A 307 11.97 7.21 -8.19
C VAL A 307 12.16 6.64 -6.79
N GLN A 308 12.92 7.32 -5.93
CA GLN A 308 13.14 6.88 -4.56
C GLN A 308 11.85 6.90 -3.74
N VAL A 309 11.12 8.02 -3.78
CA VAL A 309 9.85 8.17 -3.05
C VAL A 309 8.87 7.08 -3.49
N PHE A 310 8.80 6.80 -4.79
CA PHE A 310 7.96 5.73 -5.33
C PHE A 310 8.36 4.35 -4.80
N VAL A 311 9.65 3.97 -4.87
CA VAL A 311 10.10 2.64 -4.38
C VAL A 311 9.84 2.49 -2.89
N LEU A 312 10.10 3.54 -2.10
CA LEU A 312 9.85 3.53 -0.66
C LEU A 312 8.36 3.38 -0.34
N GLU A 313 7.47 4.05 -1.07
CA GLU A 313 6.01 3.90 -0.92
C GLU A 313 5.55 2.46 -1.18
N GLN A 314 6.04 1.83 -2.26
CA GLN A 314 5.68 0.45 -2.59
C GLN A 314 6.18 -0.54 -1.53
N LEU A 315 7.42 -0.39 -1.07
CA LEU A 315 7.97 -1.24 -0.01
C LEU A 315 7.30 -0.99 1.35
N ALA A 316 6.91 0.26 1.66
CA ALA A 316 6.15 0.56 2.86
C ALA A 316 4.75 -0.07 2.83
N HIS A 317 4.08 -0.06 1.67
CA HIS A 317 2.80 -0.75 1.50
C HIS A 317 2.97 -2.27 1.69
N LEU A 318 3.98 -2.87 1.06
CA LEU A 318 4.34 -4.28 1.26
C LEU A 318 4.61 -4.60 2.73
N ALA A 319 5.33 -3.72 3.43
CA ALA A 319 5.68 -3.87 4.84
C ALA A 319 4.45 -3.86 5.76
N ARG A 320 3.32 -3.25 5.37
CA ARG A 320 2.08 -3.25 6.17
C ARG A 320 1.31 -4.56 6.10
N SER A 321 1.41 -5.30 5.00
CA SER A 321 0.73 -6.59 4.84
C SER A 321 1.36 -7.68 5.72
N GLU A 322 0.66 -8.09 6.78
CA GLU A 322 1.11 -9.17 7.68
C GLU A 322 1.31 -10.47 6.91
N PHE A 323 0.39 -10.80 6.01
CA PHE A 323 0.49 -11.96 5.14
C PHE A 323 1.79 -11.97 4.31
N VAL A 324 2.14 -10.85 3.66
CA VAL A 324 3.38 -10.78 2.87
C VAL A 324 4.60 -10.92 3.78
N ARG A 325 4.61 -10.25 4.94
CA ARG A 325 5.71 -10.36 5.91
C ARG A 325 5.91 -11.80 6.39
N GLU A 326 4.84 -12.49 6.81
CA GLU A 326 4.93 -13.88 7.25
C GLU A 326 5.50 -14.79 6.17
N ARG A 327 5.11 -14.57 4.91
CA ARG A 327 5.63 -15.34 3.78
C ARG A 327 7.11 -15.07 3.53
N LEU A 328 7.54 -13.81 3.56
CA LEU A 328 8.96 -13.47 3.43
C LEU A 328 9.79 -14.06 4.58
N VAL A 329 9.25 -14.04 5.81
CA VAL A 329 9.90 -14.67 6.97
C VAL A 329 10.02 -16.18 6.78
N ARG A 330 9.05 -16.86 6.15
CA ARG A 330 9.05 -18.31 5.95
C ARG A 330 9.68 -18.79 4.63
N ALA A 331 10.03 -17.87 3.72
CA ALA A 331 10.56 -18.20 2.40
C ALA A 331 11.81 -19.11 2.48
N GLN A 332 11.83 -20.20 1.72
CA GLN A 332 12.90 -21.19 1.78
C GLN A 332 13.93 -21.03 0.65
N SER A 333 13.66 -20.17 -0.32
CA SER A 333 14.56 -19.93 -1.45
C SER A 333 14.53 -18.47 -1.91
N PRO A 334 15.63 -17.99 -2.53
CA PRO A 334 15.63 -16.68 -3.18
C PRO A 334 14.48 -16.52 -4.18
N GLN A 335 14.17 -17.57 -4.95
CA GLN A 335 13.09 -17.53 -5.94
C GLN A 335 11.73 -17.26 -5.29
N GLU A 336 11.43 -17.88 -4.15
CA GLU A 336 10.20 -17.60 -3.41
C GLU A 336 10.09 -16.14 -2.99
N VAL A 337 11.21 -15.51 -2.58
CA VAL A 337 11.23 -14.07 -2.25
C VAL A 337 10.89 -13.23 -3.48
N PHE A 338 11.47 -13.55 -4.64
CA PHE A 338 11.14 -12.88 -5.91
C PHE A 338 9.66 -13.03 -6.24
N ASP A 339 9.10 -14.24 -6.11
CA ASP A 339 7.70 -14.52 -6.42
C ASP A 339 6.73 -13.81 -5.45
N ILE A 340 7.09 -13.76 -4.16
CA ILE A 340 6.31 -13.03 -3.14
C ILE A 340 6.29 -11.54 -3.45
N ILE A 341 7.45 -10.92 -3.70
CA ILE A 341 7.53 -9.49 -3.99
C ILE A 341 6.88 -9.17 -5.33
N ALA A 342 7.01 -10.04 -6.34
CA ALA A 342 6.36 -9.85 -7.63
C ALA A 342 4.84 -9.92 -7.55
N ALA A 343 4.26 -10.75 -6.67
CA ALA A 343 2.82 -10.81 -6.49
C ALA A 343 2.27 -9.68 -5.60
N ALA A 344 3.07 -9.23 -4.62
CA ALA A 344 2.76 -8.09 -3.78
C ALA A 344 3.00 -6.75 -4.49
N ASP A 345 3.60 -6.76 -5.68
CA ASP A 345 3.79 -5.59 -6.52
C ASP A 345 2.43 -5.10 -7.03
N PRO A 346 2.00 -3.89 -6.65
CA PRO A 346 0.71 -3.34 -7.04
C PRO A 346 0.51 -3.31 -8.56
N ALA A 347 1.60 -3.27 -9.35
CA ALA A 347 1.51 -3.21 -10.81
C ALA A 347 1.33 -4.60 -11.47
N VAL A 348 1.52 -5.72 -10.75
CA VAL A 348 1.39 -7.10 -11.28
C VAL A 348 0.01 -7.71 -11.02
N THR A 349 -0.79 -7.12 -10.14
CA THR A 349 -2.19 -7.47 -9.96
C THR A 349 -3.05 -6.81 -11.05
N GLY A 350 -2.99 -7.41 -12.24
CA GLY A 350 -3.67 -6.93 -13.45
C GLY A 350 -5.18 -7.10 -13.51
#